data_AF-A0A931LMJ1-F1
#
_entry.id   AF-A0A931LMJ1-F1
#
_cell.length_a   1.000
_cell.length_b   1.000
_cell.length_c   1.000
_cell.angle_alpha   90.00
_cell.angle_beta   90.00
_cell.angle_gamma   90.00
#
_symmetry.space_group_name_H-M   'P 1'
#
loop_
_entity.id
_entity.type
_entity.pdbx_description
1 polymer ?
#
loop_
_entity_poly.entity_id
_entity_poly.type
_entity_poly.pdbx_seq_one_letter_code
_entity_poly.pdbx_strand_id
1 'polypeptide(L)'
;MPSPPFTSKELEQPGGLRRLLGSRPKRNALLELNDRLAGADAVTEVTLADVINNGINATFGVDLHEDFAGELRELYDDALLFYLADGELADADQAALAHLRDLLGLTAEDAVRRHHEVAAKTFRQAGPRRPL
;
A
#
# COMPACT_ATOMS: atom_id res chain seq x y z
N MET A 1 14.19 13.19 -3.80
CA MET A 1 13.17 12.42 -3.08
C MET A 1 12.44 11.56 -4.10
N PRO A 2 12.27 10.24 -3.87
CA PRO A 2 11.34 9.43 -4.66
C PRO A 2 9.93 10.03 -4.61
N SER A 3 9.09 9.69 -5.60
CA SER A 3 7.67 10.05 -5.55
C SER A 3 7.00 9.42 -4.32
N PRO A 4 6.02 10.10 -3.68
CA PRO A 4 5.28 9.54 -2.57
C PRO A 4 4.71 8.16 -2.92
N PRO A 5 4.66 7.22 -1.96
CA PRO A 5 4.28 5.83 -2.24
C PRO A 5 2.79 5.68 -2.54
N PHE A 6 1.98 6.66 -2.13
CA PHE A 6 0.55 6.71 -2.37
C PHE A 6 0.18 8.01 -3.09
N THR A 7 -0.69 7.90 -4.08
CA THR A 7 -1.20 9.05 -4.85
C THR A 7 -2.67 8.83 -5.15
N SER A 8 -3.51 9.84 -4.91
CA SER A 8 -4.96 9.70 -5.12
C SER A 8 -5.29 9.38 -6.58
N LYS A 9 -6.24 8.47 -6.78
CA LYS A 9 -6.69 7.98 -8.09
C LYS A 9 -8.21 8.08 -8.17
N GLU A 10 -8.72 8.56 -9.30
CA GLU A 10 -10.16 8.65 -9.51
C GLU A 10 -10.82 7.26 -9.42
N LEU A 11 -11.89 7.17 -8.63
CA LEU A 11 -12.66 5.94 -8.48
C LEU A 11 -13.34 5.56 -9.82
N GLU A 12 -13.32 4.27 -10.14
CA GLU A 12 -13.95 3.77 -11.36
C GLU A 12 -15.47 3.97 -11.29
N GLN A 13 -16.02 4.55 -12.35
CA GLN A 13 -17.47 4.74 -12.47
C GLN A 13 -18.15 3.41 -12.87
N PRO A 14 -19.26 3.03 -12.22
CA PRO A 14 -20.03 1.87 -12.66
C PRO A 14 -20.62 2.10 -14.05
N GLY A 15 -20.47 1.11 -14.94
CA GLY A 15 -21.10 1.12 -16.27
C GLY A 15 -22.63 1.11 -16.21
N GLY A 16 -23.30 1.47 -17.32
CA GLY A 16 -24.74 1.81 -17.39
C GLY A 16 -25.69 0.94 -16.55
N LEU A 17 -25.73 -0.37 -16.79
CA LEU A 17 -26.63 -1.28 -16.05
C LEU A 17 -26.23 -1.48 -14.58
N ARG A 18 -24.93 -1.40 -14.25
CA ARG A 18 -24.42 -1.51 -12.86
C ARG A 18 -24.78 -0.29 -12.02
N ARG A 19 -24.84 0.90 -12.65
CA ARG A 19 -25.26 2.16 -12.00
C ARG A 19 -26.71 2.10 -11.53
N LEU A 20 -27.58 1.47 -12.32
CA LEU A 20 -29.00 1.24 -11.98
C LEU A 20 -29.19 0.26 -10.82
N LEU A 21 -28.25 -0.65 -10.60
CA LEU A 21 -28.24 -1.61 -9.49
C LEU A 21 -27.50 -1.08 -8.25
N GLY A 22 -26.95 0.14 -8.29
CA GLY A 22 -26.21 0.73 -7.18
C GLY A 22 -24.88 0.04 -6.83
N SER A 23 -24.43 -0.93 -7.64
CA SER A 23 -23.22 -1.69 -7.36
C SER A 23 -21.97 -0.88 -7.70
N ARG A 24 -21.06 -0.69 -6.73
CA ARG A 24 -19.75 -0.08 -6.95
C ARG A 24 -18.75 -1.14 -7.47
N PRO A 25 -17.80 -0.80 -8.35
CA PRO A 25 -16.72 -1.72 -8.73
C PRO A 25 -15.92 -2.17 -7.51
N LYS A 26 -15.69 -3.48 -7.35
CA LYS A 26 -14.89 -4.03 -6.24
C LYS A 26 -13.47 -3.46 -6.19
N ARG A 27 -12.88 -3.20 -7.36
CA ARG A 27 -11.54 -2.60 -7.50
C ARG A 27 -11.42 -1.22 -6.85
N ASN A 28 -12.53 -0.49 -6.69
CA ASN A 28 -12.53 0.78 -5.97
C ASN A 28 -12.21 0.63 -4.48
N ALA A 29 -12.29 -0.57 -3.90
CA ALA A 29 -11.83 -0.81 -2.54
C ALA A 29 -10.32 -0.55 -2.39
N LEU A 30 -9.50 -1.03 -3.34
CA LEU A 30 -8.06 -0.76 -3.37
C LEU A 30 -7.76 0.72 -3.60
N LEU A 31 -8.50 1.35 -4.51
CA LEU A 31 -8.33 2.78 -4.78
C LEU A 31 -8.68 3.61 -3.55
N GLU A 32 -9.77 3.29 -2.87
CA GLU A 32 -10.17 3.94 -1.61
C GLU A 32 -9.09 3.80 -0.53
N LEU A 33 -8.50 2.61 -0.35
CA LEU A 33 -7.42 2.40 0.61
C LEU A 33 -6.18 3.25 0.25
N ASN A 34 -5.77 3.19 -1.01
CA ASN A 34 -4.66 4.00 -1.52
C ASN A 34 -4.91 5.51 -1.32
N ASP A 35 -6.12 5.97 -1.57
CA ASP A 35 -6.49 7.39 -1.48
C ASP A 35 -6.52 7.87 -0.03
N ARG A 36 -6.98 7.03 0.90
CA ARG A 36 -6.87 7.33 2.35
C ARG A 36 -5.42 7.43 2.79
N LEU A 37 -4.55 6.53 2.33
CA LEU A 37 -3.12 6.58 2.61
C LEU A 37 -2.46 7.81 1.97
N ALA A 38 -2.89 8.22 0.78
CA ALA A 38 -2.38 9.41 0.10
C ALA A 38 -2.84 10.72 0.73
N GLY A 39 -4.02 10.73 1.36
CA GLY A 39 -4.62 11.90 1.99
C GLY A 39 -4.32 12.06 3.48
N ALA A 40 -3.72 11.05 4.12
CA ALA A 40 -3.33 11.10 5.53
C ALA A 40 -2.02 11.87 5.72
N ASP A 41 -1.89 12.60 6.83
CA ASP A 41 -0.63 13.28 7.18
C ASP A 41 0.44 12.24 7.58
N ALA A 42 0.01 11.12 8.16
CA ALA A 42 0.82 9.94 8.43
C ALA A 42 0.06 8.65 8.14
N VAL A 43 0.75 7.64 7.59
CA VAL A 43 0.13 6.33 7.28
C VAL A 43 -0.49 5.64 8.50
N THR A 44 0.00 5.97 9.70
CA THR A 44 -0.50 5.46 10.99
C THR A 44 -1.91 5.96 11.31
N GLU A 45 -2.39 7.02 10.65
CA GLU A 45 -3.75 7.53 10.82
C GLU A 45 -4.78 6.64 10.12
N VAL A 46 -4.38 5.88 9.09
CA VAL A 46 -5.25 4.91 8.43
C VAL A 46 -5.20 3.60 9.21
N THR A 47 -6.27 3.25 9.89
CA THR A 47 -6.30 2.14 10.83
C THR A 47 -6.88 0.88 10.21
N LEU A 48 -6.64 -0.27 10.84
CA LEU A 48 -7.29 -1.53 10.42
C LEU A 48 -8.82 -1.42 10.47
N ALA A 49 -9.37 -0.64 11.42
CA ALA A 49 -10.81 -0.39 11.53
C ALA A 49 -11.39 0.36 10.32
N ASP A 50 -10.57 1.17 9.62
CA ASP A 50 -10.96 1.83 8.37
C ASP A 50 -11.12 0.83 7.22
N VAL A 51 -10.47 -0.33 7.31
CA VAL A 51 -10.49 -1.40 6.31
C VAL A 51 -11.59 -2.42 6.61
N ILE A 52 -11.65 -2.92 7.85
CA ILE A 52 -12.47 -4.08 8.23
C ILE A 52 -13.88 -3.71 8.71
N ASN A 53 -14.75 -4.72 8.84
CA ASN A 53 -16.11 -4.68 9.44
C ASN A 53 -17.10 -3.66 8.88
N ASN A 54 -16.88 -2.36 9.12
CA ASN A 54 -17.71 -1.25 8.67
C ASN A 54 -16.94 -0.28 7.75
N GLY A 55 -15.69 -0.60 7.45
CA GLY A 55 -14.81 0.19 6.62
C GLY A 55 -14.97 -0.09 5.12
N ILE A 56 -13.83 -0.10 4.43
CA ILE A 56 -13.75 -0.32 2.98
C ILE A 56 -14.36 -1.69 2.61
N ASN A 57 -14.05 -2.75 3.34
CA ASN A 57 -14.56 -4.10 3.05
C ASN A 57 -16.09 -4.14 2.98
N ALA A 58 -16.77 -3.55 3.96
CA ALA A 58 -18.24 -3.47 3.96
C ALA A 58 -18.78 -2.55 2.87
N THR A 59 -18.10 -1.42 2.62
CA THR A 59 -18.53 -0.44 1.61
C THR A 59 -18.56 -1.03 0.19
N PHE A 60 -17.63 -1.93 -0.12
CA PHE A 60 -17.50 -2.54 -1.44
C PHE A 60 -17.91 -4.01 -1.51
N GLY A 61 -18.27 -4.62 -0.37
CA GLY A 61 -18.65 -6.04 -0.30
C GLY A 61 -17.50 -6.96 -0.70
N VAL A 62 -16.32 -6.72 -0.15
CA VAL A 62 -15.07 -7.45 -0.42
C VAL A 62 -14.36 -7.79 0.88
N ASP A 63 -13.43 -8.73 0.82
CA ASP A 63 -12.37 -8.83 1.80
C ASP A 63 -11.07 -8.42 1.11
N LEU A 64 -10.56 -7.22 1.39
CA LEU A 64 -9.31 -6.74 0.77
C LEU A 64 -8.13 -7.68 0.96
N HIS A 65 -8.01 -8.33 2.13
CA HIS A 65 -6.88 -9.20 2.45
C HIS A 65 -6.95 -10.54 1.70
N GLU A 66 -8.15 -10.99 1.31
CA GLU A 66 -8.34 -12.20 0.49
C GLU A 66 -8.42 -11.90 -1.01
N ASP A 67 -9.29 -10.95 -1.39
CA ASP A 67 -9.63 -10.63 -2.79
C ASP A 67 -8.49 -9.90 -3.53
N PHE A 68 -7.62 -9.18 -2.81
CA PHE A 68 -6.60 -8.29 -3.39
C PHE A 68 -5.23 -8.42 -2.71
N ALA A 69 -4.92 -9.59 -2.14
CA ALA A 69 -3.68 -9.84 -1.43
C ALA A 69 -2.42 -9.52 -2.27
N GLY A 70 -2.47 -9.73 -3.59
CA GLY A 70 -1.37 -9.41 -4.50
C GLY A 70 -1.08 -7.91 -4.59
N GLU A 71 -2.13 -7.13 -4.82
CA GLU A 71 -2.06 -5.68 -4.96
C GLU A 71 -1.70 -4.98 -3.65
N LEU A 72 -2.17 -5.51 -2.50
CA LEU A 72 -1.76 -4.99 -1.19
C LEU A 72 -0.25 -5.18 -0.94
N ARG A 73 0.33 -6.28 -1.42
CA ARG A 73 1.77 -6.50 -1.37
C ARG A 73 2.53 -5.53 -2.27
N GLU A 74 1.99 -5.21 -3.44
CA GLU A 74 2.58 -4.20 -4.33
C GLU A 74 2.57 -2.80 -3.67
N LEU A 75 1.46 -2.42 -3.01
CA LEU A 75 1.41 -1.17 -2.22
C LEU A 75 2.48 -1.14 -1.11
N TYR A 76 2.71 -2.27 -0.45
CA TYR A 76 3.78 -2.39 0.53
C TYR A 76 5.18 -2.24 -0.09
N ASP A 77 5.41 -2.85 -1.26
CA ASP A 77 6.69 -2.76 -1.98
C ASP A 77 6.98 -1.32 -2.44
N ASP A 78 5.95 -0.59 -2.88
CA ASP A 78 6.06 0.84 -3.23
C ASP A 78 6.41 1.71 -2.02
N ALA A 79 5.76 1.47 -0.87
CA ALA A 79 6.09 2.14 0.40
C ALA A 79 7.53 1.82 0.84
N LEU A 80 7.92 0.57 0.76
CA LEU A 80 9.25 0.12 1.13
C LEU A 80 10.34 0.76 0.25
N LEU A 81 10.11 0.86 -1.06
CA LEU A 81 11.03 1.56 -1.97
C LEU A 81 11.16 3.05 -1.63
N PHE A 82 10.04 3.70 -1.27
CA PHE A 82 10.04 5.10 -0.86
C PHE A 82 10.88 5.32 0.41
N TYR A 83 10.63 4.54 1.46
CA TYR A 83 11.33 4.66 2.73
C TYR A 83 12.80 4.22 2.66
N LEU A 84 13.17 3.33 1.74
CA LEU A 84 14.57 2.91 1.54
C LEU A 84 15.37 3.80 0.57
N ALA A 85 14.79 4.86 0.01
CA ALA A 85 15.38 5.55 -1.12
C ALA A 85 16.66 6.33 -0.80
N ASP A 86 16.85 6.77 0.45
CA ASP A 86 18.08 7.41 0.92
C ASP A 86 19.07 6.42 1.55
N GLY A 87 18.69 5.13 1.65
CA GLY A 87 19.52 4.06 2.18
C GLY A 87 19.51 3.95 3.71
N GLU A 88 18.71 4.76 4.40
CA GLU A 88 18.54 4.70 5.85
C GLU A 88 17.07 4.46 6.20
N LEU A 89 16.80 3.84 7.34
CA LEU A 89 15.43 3.69 7.87
C LEU A 89 15.41 4.23 9.28
N ALA A 90 14.90 5.45 9.44
CA ALA A 90 14.72 6.02 10.75
C ALA A 90 13.65 5.24 11.54
N ASP A 91 13.62 5.42 12.87
CA ASP A 91 12.64 4.74 13.72
C ASP A 91 11.19 5.03 13.29
N ALA A 92 10.93 6.25 12.79
CA ALA A 92 9.63 6.63 12.25
C ALA A 92 9.25 5.85 10.99
N ASP A 93 10.21 5.59 10.09
CA ASP A 93 9.99 4.83 8.86
C ASP A 93 9.72 3.36 9.18
N GLN A 94 10.45 2.81 10.16
CA GLN A 94 10.22 1.44 10.64
C GLN A 94 8.83 1.30 11.28
N ALA A 95 8.40 2.28 12.07
CA ALA A 95 7.06 2.30 12.65
C ALA A 95 5.98 2.39 11.56
N ALA A 96 6.18 3.25 10.55
CA ALA A 96 5.28 3.37 9.40
C ALA A 96 5.18 2.06 8.61
N LEU A 97 6.30 1.40 8.32
CA LEU A 97 6.33 0.12 7.62
C LEU A 97 5.73 -1.02 8.45
N ALA A 98 5.94 -1.04 9.77
CA ALA A 98 5.31 -2.02 10.64
C ALA A 98 3.78 -1.85 10.66
N HIS A 99 3.31 -0.60 10.75
CA HIS A 99 1.89 -0.29 10.66
C HIS A 99 1.29 -0.69 9.31
N LEU A 100 1.94 -0.36 8.21
CA LEU A 100 1.50 -0.74 6.86
C LEU A 100 1.44 -2.26 6.68
N ARG A 101 2.43 -3.00 7.21
CA ARG A 101 2.41 -4.46 7.17
C ARG A 101 1.12 -4.99 7.80
N ASP A 102 0.78 -4.51 8.99
CA ASP A 102 -0.38 -4.98 9.75
C ASP A 102 -1.70 -4.54 9.07
N LEU A 103 -1.77 -3.29 8.59
CA LEU A 103 -2.91 -2.75 7.86
C LEU A 103 -3.21 -3.53 6.56
N LEU A 104 -2.16 -3.89 5.83
CA LEU A 104 -2.24 -4.57 4.54
C LEU A 104 -2.32 -6.11 4.68
N GLY A 105 -2.30 -6.64 5.90
CA GLY A 105 -2.46 -8.07 6.16
C GLY A 105 -1.23 -8.92 5.78
N LEU A 106 -0.04 -8.34 5.74
CA LEU A 106 1.18 -9.07 5.44
C LEU A 106 1.70 -9.80 6.68
N THR A 107 2.15 -11.05 6.50
CA THR A 107 2.86 -11.77 7.56
C THR A 107 4.24 -11.17 7.78
N ALA A 108 4.82 -11.37 8.98
CA ALA A 108 6.18 -10.93 9.26
C ALA A 108 7.21 -11.58 8.30
N GLU A 109 7.02 -12.85 7.95
CA GLU A 109 7.86 -13.56 6.98
C GLU A 109 7.75 -12.94 5.58
N ASP A 110 6.53 -12.65 5.12
CA ASP A 110 6.31 -11.99 3.84
C ASP A 110 6.95 -10.60 3.78
N ALA A 111 6.85 -9.83 4.87
CA ALA A 111 7.48 -8.52 4.96
C ALA A 111 9.00 -8.62 4.88
N VAL A 112 9.62 -9.52 5.67
CA VAL A 112 11.08 -9.74 5.64
C VAL A 112 11.57 -10.14 4.25
N ARG A 113 10.87 -11.06 3.58
CA ARG A 113 11.22 -11.47 2.21
C ARG A 113 11.21 -10.27 1.25
N ARG A 114 10.17 -9.42 1.34
CA ARG A 114 10.05 -8.19 0.53
C ARG A 114 11.13 -7.17 0.82
N HIS A 115 11.45 -6.95 2.10
CA HIS A 115 12.59 -6.15 2.53
C HIS A 115 13.88 -6.56 1.81
N HIS A 116 14.17 -7.85 1.75
CA HIS A 116 15.33 -8.36 1.02
C HIS A 116 15.24 -8.14 -0.49
N GLU A 117 14.09 -8.41 -1.10
CA GLU A 117 13.87 -8.26 -2.54
C GLU A 117 14.03 -6.81 -3.02
N VAL A 118 13.38 -5.87 -2.32
CA VAL A 118 13.44 -4.43 -2.64
C VAL A 118 14.84 -3.88 -2.35
N ALA A 119 15.43 -4.17 -1.19
CA ALA A 119 16.79 -3.72 -0.88
C ALA A 119 17.80 -4.22 -1.94
N ALA A 120 17.73 -5.49 -2.32
CA ALA A 120 18.60 -6.05 -3.35
C ALA A 120 18.39 -5.37 -4.72
N LYS A 121 17.16 -4.98 -5.06
CA LYS A 121 16.85 -4.22 -6.28
C LYS A 121 17.47 -2.82 -6.22
N THR A 122 17.31 -2.12 -5.10
CA THR A 122 17.89 -0.78 -4.88
C THR A 122 19.42 -0.81 -4.96
N PHE A 123 20.08 -1.77 -4.29
CA PHE A 123 21.53 -1.94 -4.36
C PHE A 123 22.04 -2.23 -5.78
N ARG A 124 21.37 -3.11 -6.53
CA ARG A 124 21.75 -3.41 -7.92
C ARG A 124 21.64 -2.17 -8.82
N GLN A 125 20.62 -1.35 -8.61
CA GLN A 125 20.40 -0.13 -9.38
C GLN A 125 21.36 1.00 -9.01
N ALA A 126 21.80 1.06 -7.75
CA ALA A 126 22.75 2.07 -7.29
C ALA A 126 24.17 1.88 -7.86
N GLY A 127 24.56 0.65 -8.22
CA GLY A 127 25.88 0.31 -8.78
C GLY A 127 27.06 0.58 -7.83
N PRO A 128 28.20 -0.09 -7.97
CA PRO A 128 29.39 0.28 -7.20
C PRO A 128 29.83 1.67 -7.64
N ARG A 129 29.70 2.68 -6.76
CA ARG A 129 30.42 3.94 -6.91
C ARG A 129 31.90 3.59 -6.96
N ARG A 130 32.50 3.59 -8.16
CA ARG A 130 33.94 3.43 -8.31
C ARG A 130 34.61 4.52 -7.46
N PRO A 131 35.48 4.19 -6.50
CA PRO A 131 36.36 5.19 -5.93
C PRO A 131 37.23 5.74 -7.08
N LEU A 132 37.25 7.06 -7.23
CA LEU A 132 38.20 7.78 -8.08
C LEU A 132 39.61 7.67 -7.50
#